data_AF-A0A842JGA0-F1
#
_entry.id   AF-A0A842JGA0-F1
#
_cell.length_a   1.000
_cell.length_b   1.000
_cell.length_c   1.000
_cell.angle_alpha   90.00
_cell.angle_beta   90.00
_cell.angle_gamma   90.00
#
_symmetry.space_group_name_H-M   'P 1'
#
loop_
_entity.id
_entity.type
_entity.pdbx_description
1 polymer ?
#
loop_
_entity_poly.entity_id
_entity_poly.type
_entity_poly.pdbx_seq_one_letter_code
_entity_poly.pdbx_strand_id
1 'polypeptide(L)'
;MGSYEREQRMIAEGTAQRGQAALEYFAALDAELTEETSCLAHRPDYRKTLFAPENDDIYREFCAYLDLPEPRYFDAVENPISIEGHTAADVYYAMKSKNDRIVAIDGAAVYNMLVKLRTQPEIAKRVLDFRPTCYQGGCGMKDAAFNRGYYD
;
A
#
# COMPACT_ATOMS: atom_id res chain seq x y z
N MET A 1 14.28 14.29 -11.44
CA MET A 1 14.92 13.62 -10.29
C MET A 1 13.81 13.00 -9.49
N GLY A 2 13.77 11.68 -9.43
CA GLY A 2 12.69 10.94 -8.78
C GLY A 2 12.77 11.04 -7.26
N SER A 3 11.74 10.50 -6.62
CA SER A 3 11.59 10.47 -5.17
C SER A 3 12.73 9.69 -4.50
N TYR A 4 13.15 8.58 -5.10
CA TYR A 4 14.27 7.78 -4.58
C TYR A 4 15.59 8.55 -4.62
N GLU A 5 15.95 9.15 -5.77
CA GLU A 5 17.22 9.89 -5.88
C GLU A 5 17.25 11.12 -4.96
N ARG A 6 16.10 11.78 -4.79
CA ARG A 6 15.95 12.89 -3.84
C ARG A 6 16.20 12.42 -2.41
N GLU A 7 15.59 11.31 -2.00
CA GLU A 7 15.83 10.71 -0.69
C GLU A 7 17.30 10.35 -0.49
N GLN A 8 17.93 9.66 -1.45
CA GLN A 8 19.35 9.29 -1.34
C GLN A 8 20.26 10.50 -1.17
N ARG A 9 19.97 11.61 -1.88
CA ARG A 9 20.71 12.87 -1.70
C ARG A 9 20.53 13.44 -0.30
N MET A 10 19.30 13.49 0.22
CA MET A 10 19.03 14.00 1.57
C MET A 10 19.70 13.14 2.65
N ILE A 11 19.73 11.81 2.46
CA ILE A 11 20.48 10.91 3.35
C ILE A 11 21.98 11.20 3.29
N ALA A 12 22.55 11.39 2.10
CA ALA A 12 23.97 11.72 1.93
C ALA A 12 24.33 13.09 2.55
N GLU A 13 23.41 14.06 2.52
CA GLU A 13 23.54 15.37 3.16
C GLU A 13 23.30 15.32 4.68
N GLY A 14 22.87 14.18 5.23
CA GLY A 14 22.55 14.02 6.66
C GLY A 14 21.24 14.71 7.09
N THR A 15 20.38 15.06 6.14
CA THR A 15 19.13 15.81 6.38
C THR A 15 17.89 14.91 6.42
N ALA A 16 18.00 13.63 6.03
CA ALA A 16 16.91 12.66 6.08
C ALA A 16 17.40 11.25 6.43
N GLN A 17 16.44 10.34 6.64
CA GLN A 17 16.66 8.91 6.83
C GLN A 17 15.89 8.10 5.78
N ARG A 18 16.21 6.81 5.68
CA ARG A 18 15.52 5.88 4.79
C ARG A 18 14.02 5.82 5.11
N GLY A 19 13.19 5.88 4.07
CA GLY A 19 11.73 5.97 4.22
C GLY A 19 11.17 7.39 4.12
N GLN A 20 12.03 8.41 3.93
CA GLN A 20 11.59 9.81 3.87
C GLN A 20 10.55 10.07 2.78
N ALA A 21 10.72 9.50 1.57
CA ALA A 21 9.75 9.64 0.49
C ALA A 21 8.38 9.05 0.86
N ALA A 22 8.36 7.93 1.59
CA ALA A 22 7.13 7.34 2.09
C ALA A 22 6.45 8.21 3.16
N LEU A 23 7.24 8.80 4.07
CA LEU A 23 6.72 9.71 5.10
C LEU A 23 6.12 10.98 4.49
N GLU A 24 6.76 11.55 3.47
CA GLU A 24 6.22 12.68 2.70
C GLU A 24 4.92 12.30 1.98
N TYR A 25 4.87 11.11 1.37
CA TYR A 25 3.64 10.56 0.79
C TYR A 25 2.53 10.41 1.83
N PHE A 26 2.82 9.87 3.02
CA PHE A 26 1.81 9.73 4.08
C PHE A 26 1.31 11.09 4.58
N ALA A 27 2.21 12.06 4.74
CA ALA A 27 1.83 13.41 5.14
C ALA A 27 0.90 14.07 4.10
N ALA A 28 1.15 13.84 2.80
CA ALA A 28 0.25 14.33 1.75
C ALA A 28 -1.13 13.68 1.83
N LEU A 29 -1.21 12.35 2.03
CA LEU A 29 -2.48 11.66 2.23
C LEU A 29 -3.23 12.14 3.48
N ASP A 30 -2.51 12.35 4.59
CA ASP A 30 -3.10 12.77 5.86
C ASP A 30 -3.62 14.21 5.81
N ALA A 31 -3.02 15.06 4.97
CA ALA A 31 -3.48 16.42 4.76
C ALA A 31 -4.87 16.50 4.08
N GLU A 32 -5.30 15.42 3.41
CA GLU A 32 -6.62 15.33 2.78
C GLU A 32 -7.71 14.79 3.71
N LEU A 33 -7.33 14.32 4.91
CA LEU A 33 -8.28 13.77 5.88
C LEU A 33 -9.05 14.87 6.61
N THR A 34 -10.34 14.62 6.82
CA THR A 34 -11.21 15.44 7.69
C THR A 34 -11.09 14.98 9.15
N GLU A 35 -11.66 15.76 10.07
CA GLU A 35 -11.74 15.37 11.48
C GLU A 35 -12.45 14.01 11.64
N GLU A 36 -13.54 13.76 10.89
CA GLU A 36 -14.29 12.50 10.96
C GLU A 36 -13.51 11.29 10.41
N THR A 37 -12.51 11.53 9.56
CA THR A 37 -11.71 10.49 8.88
C THR A 37 -10.27 10.39 9.39
N SER A 38 -9.92 11.19 10.41
CA SER A 38 -8.59 11.21 11.04
C SER A 38 -8.09 9.85 11.53
N CYS A 39 -8.99 8.93 11.88
CA CYS A 39 -8.64 7.57 12.27
C CYS A 39 -7.96 6.76 11.15
N LEU A 40 -8.11 7.17 9.89
CA LEU A 40 -7.48 6.54 8.71
C LEU A 40 -5.99 6.89 8.57
N ALA A 41 -5.49 7.89 9.31
CA ALA A 41 -4.06 8.25 9.31
C ALA A 41 -3.18 7.17 9.98
N HIS A 42 -3.77 6.27 10.77
CA HIS A 42 -3.00 5.25 11.48
C HIS A 42 -2.47 4.17 10.51
N ARG A 43 -1.16 4.15 10.29
CA ARG A 43 -0.47 3.20 9.40
C ARG A 43 0.51 2.30 10.17
N PRO A 44 0.78 1.08 9.68
CA PRO A 44 1.86 0.24 10.20
C PRO A 44 3.22 0.93 10.15
N ASP A 45 4.10 0.59 11.09
CA ASP A 45 5.51 1.00 11.02
C ASP A 45 6.27 0.16 10.00
N TYR A 46 6.57 0.75 8.85
CA TYR A 46 7.27 0.09 7.74
C TYR A 46 8.79 0.12 7.84
N ARG A 47 9.38 0.73 8.90
CA ARG A 47 10.84 0.88 9.05
C ARG A 47 11.60 -0.45 9.02
N LYS A 48 10.98 -1.52 9.51
CA LYS A 48 11.55 -2.87 9.56
C LYS A 48 11.09 -3.77 8.42
N THR A 49 10.31 -3.25 7.47
CA THR A 49 9.79 -4.03 6.35
C THR A 49 10.08 -3.32 5.02
N LEU A 50 9.17 -2.50 4.50
CA LEU A 50 9.32 -1.83 3.22
C LEU A 50 10.55 -0.91 3.18
N PHE A 51 10.88 -0.24 4.28
CA PHE A 51 12.04 0.65 4.33
C PHE A 51 13.31 -0.10 4.72
N ALA A 52 13.28 -1.41 4.92
CA ALA A 52 14.49 -2.14 5.28
C ALA A 52 15.46 -2.19 4.07
N PRO A 53 16.79 -2.05 4.25
CA PRO A 53 17.77 -2.06 3.15
C PRO A 53 17.73 -3.33 2.29
N GLU A 54 17.38 -4.48 2.88
CA GLU A 54 17.22 -5.76 2.18
C GLU A 54 16.06 -5.78 1.17
N ASN A 55 15.14 -4.80 1.24
CA ASN A 55 14.01 -4.65 0.33
C ASN A 55 14.15 -3.41 -0.57
N ASP A 56 15.39 -2.97 -0.83
CA ASP A 56 15.65 -1.74 -1.58
C ASP A 56 15.11 -1.73 -3.00
N ASP A 57 15.12 -2.85 -3.70
CA ASP A 57 14.50 -2.99 -5.01
C ASP A 57 12.99 -2.74 -4.98
N ILE A 58 12.28 -3.31 -3.98
CA ILE A 58 10.85 -3.06 -3.76
C ILE A 58 10.62 -1.59 -3.35
N TYR A 59 11.48 -1.03 -2.49
CA TYR A 59 11.37 0.37 -2.07
C TYR A 59 11.60 1.35 -3.23
N ARG A 60 12.55 1.05 -4.11
CA ARG A 60 12.82 1.82 -5.33
C ARG A 60 11.62 1.81 -6.27
N GLU A 61 10.97 0.67 -6.45
CA GLU A 61 9.74 0.59 -7.26
C GLU A 61 8.60 1.38 -6.62
N PHE A 62 8.45 1.30 -5.29
CA PHE A 62 7.49 2.15 -4.57
C PHE A 62 7.76 3.63 -4.83
N CYS A 63 9.01 4.09 -4.76
CA CYS A 63 9.35 5.46 -5.11
C CYS A 63 9.04 5.80 -6.58
N ALA A 64 9.30 4.89 -7.52
CA ALA A 64 8.94 5.08 -8.93
C ALA A 64 7.42 5.21 -9.11
N TYR A 65 6.63 4.45 -8.35
CA TYR A 65 5.18 4.62 -8.28
C TYR A 65 4.78 6.00 -7.73
N LEU A 66 5.44 6.49 -6.69
CA LEU A 66 5.17 7.84 -6.15
C LEU A 66 5.43 8.95 -7.19
N ASP A 67 6.41 8.73 -8.07
CA ASP A 67 6.79 9.67 -9.14
C ASP A 67 5.81 9.71 -10.31
N LEU A 68 4.85 8.79 -10.38
CA LEU A 68 3.79 8.81 -11.40
C LEU A 68 2.85 10.02 -11.21
N PRO A 69 2.29 10.56 -12.31
CA PRO A 69 1.26 11.58 -12.22
C PRO A 69 -0.01 11.03 -11.56
N GLU A 70 -0.78 11.91 -10.91
CA GLU A 70 -2.08 11.54 -10.37
C GLU A 70 -3.18 11.56 -11.46
N PRO A 71 -4.12 10.60 -11.46
CA PRO A 71 -4.19 9.43 -10.58
C PRO A 71 -3.09 8.39 -10.88
N ARG A 72 -2.46 7.85 -9.82
CA ARG A 72 -1.38 6.87 -9.92
C ARG A 72 -1.94 5.47 -10.14
N TYR A 73 -1.34 4.73 -11.07
CA TYR A 73 -1.71 3.34 -11.36
C TYR A 73 -0.51 2.41 -11.21
N PHE A 74 -0.70 1.25 -10.57
CA PHE A 74 0.38 0.29 -10.31
C PHE A 74 0.92 -0.37 -11.58
N ASP A 75 0.11 -0.48 -12.63
CA ASP A 75 0.48 -1.03 -13.94
C ASP A 75 1.19 -0.02 -14.86
N ALA A 76 1.27 1.25 -14.44
CA ALA A 76 2.00 2.29 -15.17
C ALA A 76 3.50 2.35 -14.81
N VAL A 77 3.95 1.55 -13.84
CA VAL A 77 5.39 1.40 -13.53
C VAL A 77 6.06 0.56 -14.62
N GLU A 78 7.11 1.10 -15.24
CA GLU A 78 7.84 0.40 -16.29
C GLU A 78 8.69 -0.75 -15.72
N ASN A 79 8.60 -1.93 -16.35
CA ASN A 79 9.33 -3.15 -15.96
C ASN A 79 9.16 -3.51 -14.48
N PRO A 80 7.92 -3.72 -14.00
CA PRO A 80 7.66 -3.96 -12.59
C PRO A 80 8.32 -5.25 -12.12
N ILE A 81 8.85 -5.23 -10.91
CA ILE A 81 9.38 -6.41 -10.23
C ILE A 81 8.24 -7.41 -10.01
N SER A 82 8.61 -8.69 -10.08
CA SER A 82 7.71 -9.78 -9.77
C SER A 82 8.28 -10.57 -8.61
N ILE A 83 7.50 -10.68 -7.53
CA ILE A 83 7.85 -11.47 -6.34
C ILE A 83 6.84 -12.60 -6.25
N GLU A 84 7.31 -13.85 -6.25
CA GLU A 84 6.44 -15.03 -6.25
C GLU A 84 5.38 -15.00 -7.36
N GLY A 85 5.76 -14.47 -8.54
CA GLY A 85 4.86 -14.33 -9.69
C GLY A 85 3.84 -13.20 -9.60
N HIS A 86 3.94 -12.31 -8.61
CA HIS A 86 3.03 -11.18 -8.41
C HIS A 86 3.76 -9.84 -8.57
N THR A 87 3.18 -8.95 -9.36
CA THR A 87 3.54 -7.52 -9.43
C THR A 87 2.74 -6.71 -8.40
N ALA A 88 3.08 -5.42 -8.22
CA ALA A 88 2.28 -4.52 -7.39
C ALA A 88 0.82 -4.40 -7.91
N ALA A 89 0.62 -4.42 -9.23
CA ALA A 89 -0.71 -4.40 -9.84
C ALA A 89 -1.52 -5.68 -9.51
N ASP A 90 -0.89 -6.86 -9.57
CA ASP A 90 -1.54 -8.13 -9.20
C ASP A 90 -1.93 -8.15 -7.73
N VAL A 91 -1.05 -7.65 -6.86
CA VAL A 91 -1.31 -7.52 -5.42
C VAL A 91 -2.48 -6.57 -5.18
N TYR A 92 -2.44 -5.37 -5.76
CA TYR A 92 -3.51 -4.38 -5.61
C TYR A 92 -4.84 -4.95 -6.09
N TYR A 93 -4.84 -5.57 -7.28
CA TYR A 93 -6.02 -6.22 -7.83
C TYR A 93 -6.53 -7.28 -6.86
N ALA A 94 -5.69 -8.21 -6.40
CA ALA A 94 -6.11 -9.24 -5.45
C ALA A 94 -6.69 -8.64 -4.15
N MET A 95 -6.04 -7.63 -3.56
CA MET A 95 -6.53 -7.02 -2.33
C MET A 95 -7.89 -6.31 -2.51
N LYS A 96 -8.09 -5.60 -3.63
CA LYS A 96 -9.31 -4.84 -3.92
C LYS A 96 -10.46 -5.70 -4.46
N SER A 97 -10.16 -6.59 -5.41
CA SER A 97 -11.10 -7.52 -6.09
C SER A 97 -11.90 -8.39 -5.13
N LYS A 98 -11.31 -8.72 -3.99
CA LYS A 98 -11.78 -9.76 -3.08
C LYS A 98 -12.51 -9.20 -1.87
N ASN A 99 -12.62 -7.87 -1.76
CA ASN A 99 -13.29 -7.17 -0.67
C ASN A 99 -13.88 -5.84 -1.16
N ASP A 100 -15.17 -5.85 -1.43
CA ASP A 100 -15.99 -4.71 -1.86
C ASP A 100 -16.02 -3.54 -0.86
N ARG A 101 -15.77 -3.80 0.43
CA ARG A 101 -15.76 -2.77 1.48
C ARG A 101 -14.46 -1.96 1.53
N ILE A 102 -13.39 -2.43 0.90
CA ILE A 102 -12.15 -1.67 0.85
C ILE A 102 -12.36 -0.54 -0.15
N VAL A 103 -12.46 0.70 0.33
CA VAL A 103 -12.65 1.88 -0.54
C VAL A 103 -11.34 2.25 -1.23
N ALA A 104 -10.24 2.34 -0.48
CA ALA A 104 -8.91 2.65 -0.98
C ALA A 104 -7.85 1.77 -0.28
N ILE A 105 -6.74 1.54 -0.97
CA ILE A 105 -5.55 0.85 -0.44
C ILE A 105 -4.37 1.79 -0.69
N ASP A 106 -3.62 2.11 0.34
CA ASP A 106 -2.43 2.93 0.20
C ASP A 106 -1.32 2.18 -0.56
N GLY A 107 -0.48 2.91 -1.30
CA GLY A 107 0.60 2.31 -2.07
C GLY A 107 1.58 1.53 -1.19
N ALA A 108 1.91 2.04 0.00
CA ALA A 108 2.87 1.38 0.88
C ALA A 108 2.36 0.01 1.37
N ALA A 109 1.06 -0.17 1.58
CA ALA A 109 0.48 -1.47 1.91
C ALA A 109 0.63 -2.50 0.78
N VAL A 110 0.47 -2.08 -0.48
CA VAL A 110 0.66 -2.93 -1.66
C VAL A 110 2.12 -3.37 -1.77
N TYR A 111 3.07 -2.43 -1.73
CA TYR A 111 4.49 -2.77 -1.81
C TYR A 111 4.99 -3.55 -0.58
N ASN A 112 4.46 -3.27 0.60
CA ASN A 112 4.75 -4.08 1.78
C ASN A 112 4.20 -5.50 1.67
N MET A 113 3.13 -5.74 0.89
CA MET A 113 2.68 -7.09 0.59
C MET A 113 3.66 -7.83 -0.33
N LEU A 114 4.33 -7.14 -1.27
CA LEU A 114 5.45 -7.74 -2.01
C LEU A 114 6.60 -8.13 -1.08
N VAL A 115 6.92 -7.32 -0.06
CA VAL A 115 7.89 -7.70 0.98
C VAL A 115 7.44 -8.95 1.74
N LYS A 116 6.15 -9.05 2.07
CA LYS A 116 5.58 -10.24 2.72
C LYS A 116 5.61 -11.47 1.81
N LEU A 117 5.38 -11.31 0.50
CA LEU A 117 5.54 -12.41 -0.46
C LEU A 117 6.99 -12.91 -0.51
N ARG A 118 7.96 -11.99 -0.45
CA ARG A 118 9.39 -12.35 -0.41
C ARG A 118 9.78 -13.09 0.87
N THR A 119 9.32 -12.60 2.02
CA THR A 119 9.80 -13.06 3.34
C THR A 119 8.96 -14.18 3.94
N GLN A 120 7.67 -14.22 3.62
CA GLN A 120 6.66 -15.12 4.18
C GLN A 120 5.65 -15.57 3.09
N PRO A 121 6.13 -16.20 2.00
CA PRO A 121 5.31 -16.47 0.80
C PRO A 121 4.03 -17.25 1.10
N GLU A 122 4.11 -18.28 1.94
CA GLU A 122 2.96 -19.11 2.30
C GLU A 122 1.85 -18.32 3.01
N ILE A 123 2.23 -17.43 3.92
CA ILE A 123 1.27 -16.60 4.67
C ILE A 123 0.70 -15.53 3.74
N ALA A 124 1.56 -14.87 2.96
CA ALA A 124 1.15 -13.82 2.05
C ALA A 124 0.18 -14.33 0.97
N LYS A 125 0.47 -15.49 0.35
CA LYS A 125 -0.44 -16.13 -0.61
C LYS A 125 -1.78 -16.46 0.02
N ARG A 126 -1.81 -17.01 1.24
CA ARG A 126 -3.07 -17.24 1.98
C ARG A 126 -3.86 -15.97 2.25
N VAL A 127 -3.19 -14.86 2.56
CA VAL A 127 -3.84 -13.56 2.75
C VAL A 127 -4.41 -13.05 1.44
N LEU A 128 -3.64 -13.12 0.35
CA LEU A 128 -4.11 -12.71 -0.97
C LEU A 128 -5.25 -13.60 -1.46
N ASP A 129 -5.25 -14.89 -1.14
CA ASP A 129 -6.31 -15.84 -1.50
C ASP A 129 -7.48 -15.87 -0.52
N PHE A 130 -7.37 -15.18 0.61
CA PHE A 130 -8.45 -15.11 1.56
C PHE A 130 -9.69 -14.50 0.89
N ARG A 131 -10.84 -15.16 1.10
CA ARG A 131 -12.15 -14.61 0.81
C ARG A 131 -12.88 -14.55 2.14
N PRO A 132 -13.33 -13.37 2.60
CA PRO A 132 -14.17 -13.30 3.78
C PRO A 132 -15.40 -14.19 3.54
N THR A 133 -15.57 -15.29 4.29
CA THR A 133 -16.71 -16.20 4.12
C THR A 133 -17.98 -15.69 4.78
N CYS A 134 -17.93 -14.53 5.45
CA CYS A 134 -19.10 -13.96 6.10
C CYS A 134 -20.20 -13.53 5.12
N TYR A 135 -19.94 -13.46 3.80
CA TYR A 135 -20.97 -13.18 2.80
C TYR A 135 -22.17 -14.15 2.82
N GLN A 136 -22.07 -15.34 3.46
CA GLN A 136 -23.13 -16.36 3.39
C GLN A 136 -23.76 -16.81 4.73
N GLY A 137 -23.37 -16.22 5.88
CA GLY A 137 -23.88 -16.63 7.21
C GLY A 137 -24.75 -15.60 7.94
N GLY A 138 -25.25 -14.57 7.25
CA GLY A 138 -26.00 -13.45 7.85
C GLY A 138 -25.77 -12.09 7.17
N CYS A 139 -24.89 -12.03 6.17
CA CYS A 139 -24.47 -10.81 5.46
C CYS A 139 -25.44 -10.41 4.33
N GLY A 140 -26.71 -10.30 4.70
CA GLY A 140 -27.72 -9.45 4.02
C GLY A 140 -28.22 -8.35 4.95
N MET A 141 -27.75 -8.32 6.21
CA MET A 141 -27.94 -7.20 7.11
C MET A 141 -26.88 -6.15 6.79
N LYS A 142 -27.34 -5.14 6.06
CA LYS A 142 -26.87 -3.76 6.10
C LYS A 142 -26.13 -3.47 7.42
N ASP A 143 -24.81 -3.37 7.35
CA ASP A 143 -24.00 -3.16 8.55
C ASP A 143 -24.15 -1.72 9.08
N ALA A 144 -23.48 -1.39 10.18
CA ALA A 144 -23.58 -0.05 10.75
C ALA A 144 -23.15 1.05 9.77
N ALA A 145 -22.28 0.76 8.79
CA ALA A 145 -21.85 1.71 7.78
C ALA A 145 -22.92 1.88 6.68
N PHE A 146 -23.56 0.79 6.26
CA PHE A 146 -24.76 0.86 5.42
C PHE A 146 -25.86 1.68 6.10
N ASN A 147 -26.19 1.38 7.37
CA ASN A 147 -27.28 2.06 8.09
C ASN A 147 -27.00 3.56 8.29
N ARG A 148 -25.74 3.99 8.13
CA ARG A 148 -25.30 5.39 8.15
C ARG A 148 -25.22 6.02 6.75
N GLY A 149 -25.49 5.28 5.68
CA GLY A 149 -25.58 5.78 4.31
C GLY A 149 -24.25 5.96 3.59
N TYR A 150 -23.20 5.23 3.99
CA TYR A 150 -21.88 5.36 3.35
C TYR A 150 -21.77 4.64 2.00
N TYR A 151 -22.64 3.67 1.72
CA TYR A 151 -22.75 2.98 0.43
C TYR A 151 -24.10 2.25 0.31
N ASP A 152 -24.48 1.92 -0.94
CA ASP A 152 -25.77 1.33 -1.34
C ASP A 152 -25.70 -0.17 -1.62
#